data_AF-A0A8T4L2G3-F1
#
_entry.id   AF-A0A8T4L2G3-F1
#
_cell.length_a   1.000
_cell.length_b   1.000
_cell.length_c   1.000
_cell.angle_alpha   90.00
_cell.angle_beta   90.00
_cell.angle_gamma   90.00
#
_symmetry.space_group_name_H-M   'P 1'
#
loop_
_entity.id
_entity.type
_entity.pdbx_description
1 polymer ?
#
loop_
_entity_poly.entity_id
_entity_poly.type
_entity_poly.pdbx_seq_one_letter_code
_entity_poly.pdbx_strand_id
1 'polypeptide(L)'
;LDGIVAVKEQLESVELVTRKNPKGFGRNDKKETVLFEGNARKAAMLYPKNVNVAATLALNGIGFEKTRAKIISDPKCTANTHTVTAKGKFGAFHIKVAALPSKNPKTSGIAALSAWRKINEILLGRSLD
;
A
#
# COMPACT_ATOMS: atom_id res chain seq x y z
N LEU A 1 -6.15 5.13 6.22
CA LEU A 1 -5.62 6.40 5.64
C LEU A 1 -5.77 7.53 6.63
N ASP A 2 -6.83 7.51 7.44
CA ASP A 2 -7.15 8.48 8.48
C ASP A 2 -5.95 8.81 9.37
N GLY A 3 -5.19 7.80 9.83
CA GLY A 3 -3.96 8.03 10.59
C GLY A 3 -2.92 8.88 9.85
N ILE A 4 -2.70 8.68 8.54
CA ILE A 4 -1.78 9.49 7.73
C ILE A 4 -2.30 10.92 7.57
N VAL A 5 -3.60 11.09 7.30
CA VAL A 5 -4.22 12.40 7.12
C VAL A 5 -4.18 13.21 8.41
N ALA A 6 -4.50 12.59 9.54
CA ALA A 6 -4.55 13.24 10.86
C ALA A 6 -3.19 13.82 11.29
N VAL A 7 -2.08 13.20 10.87
CA VAL A 7 -0.73 13.62 11.27
C VAL A 7 0.06 14.28 10.13
N LYS A 8 -0.58 14.60 9.00
CA LYS A 8 0.08 15.01 7.76
C LYS A 8 1.15 16.10 7.95
N GLU A 9 0.82 17.15 8.68
CA GLU A 9 1.70 18.31 8.93
C GLU A 9 2.86 18.00 9.89
N GLN A 10 2.79 16.87 10.59
CA GLN A 10 3.81 16.42 11.53
C GLN A 10 4.67 15.27 10.98
N LEU A 11 4.36 14.75 9.79
CA LEU A 11 5.09 13.63 9.19
C LEU A 11 6.48 14.06 8.69
N GLU A 12 7.49 13.28 9.09
CA GLU A 12 8.87 13.43 8.63
C GLU A 12 9.25 12.31 7.66
N SER A 13 8.67 11.12 7.83
CA SER A 13 8.86 9.98 6.92
C SER A 13 7.62 9.12 6.79
N VAL A 14 7.42 8.60 5.58
CA VAL A 14 6.42 7.57 5.26
C VAL A 14 7.09 6.56 4.33
N GLU A 15 7.04 5.29 4.71
CA GLU A 15 7.52 4.18 3.90
C GLU A 15 6.40 3.16 3.67
N LEU A 16 6.26 2.72 2.42
CA LEU A 16 5.47 1.56 2.06
C LEU A 16 6.38 0.42 1.60
N VAL A 17 6.28 -0.73 2.27
CA VAL A 17 6.84 -1.99 1.78
C VAL A 17 5.71 -2.86 1.25
N THR A 18 5.78 -3.19 -0.04
CA THR A 18 4.89 -4.15 -0.69
C THR A 18 5.62 -5.45 -0.91
N ARG A 19 5.09 -6.57 -0.40
CA ARG A 19 5.66 -7.90 -0.61
C ARG A 19 4.61 -8.84 -1.19
N LYS A 20 4.97 -9.54 -2.26
CA LYS A 20 4.10 -10.53 -2.92
C LYS A 20 4.89 -11.77 -3.29
N ASN A 21 4.17 -12.85 -3.55
CA ASN A 21 4.74 -14.03 -4.20
C ASN A 21 5.27 -13.68 -5.61
N PRO A 22 6.40 -14.26 -6.08
CA PRO A 22 6.96 -13.99 -7.40
C PRO A 22 5.96 -14.14 -8.54
N LYS A 23 5.03 -15.11 -8.43
CA LYS A 23 3.96 -15.31 -9.42
C LYS A 23 3.08 -14.06 -9.60
N GLY A 24 2.86 -13.28 -8.53
CA GLY A 24 2.11 -12.02 -8.58
C GLY A 24 2.81 -10.91 -9.38
N PHE A 25 4.10 -11.05 -9.66
CA PHE A 25 4.88 -10.20 -10.54
C PHE A 25 5.17 -10.85 -11.91
N GLY A 26 4.63 -12.04 -12.19
CA GLY A 26 4.98 -12.83 -13.38
C GLY A 26 6.39 -13.41 -13.34
N ARG A 27 6.92 -13.67 -12.14
CA ARG A 27 8.29 -14.14 -11.87
C ARG A 27 8.30 -15.51 -11.20
N ASN A 28 9.47 -16.13 -11.13
CA ASN A 28 9.71 -17.42 -10.47
C ASN A 28 10.95 -17.38 -9.56
N ASP A 29 11.17 -16.25 -8.89
CA ASP A 29 12.32 -16.03 -8.00
C ASP A 29 12.37 -17.12 -6.92
N LYS A 30 13.56 -17.68 -6.66
CA LYS A 30 13.77 -18.75 -5.67
C LYS A 30 14.15 -18.25 -4.28
N LYS A 31 14.47 -16.96 -4.18
CA LYS A 31 14.80 -16.27 -2.93
C LYS A 31 14.15 -14.88 -2.92
N GLU A 32 14.06 -14.30 -1.72
CA GLU A 32 13.62 -12.91 -1.59
C GLU A 32 14.47 -12.00 -2.46
N THR A 33 13.81 -11.13 -3.24
CA THR A 33 14.45 -10.20 -4.16
C THR A 33 13.75 -8.85 -4.06
N VAL A 34 14.52 -7.79 -3.78
CA VAL A 34 14.03 -6.41 -3.86
C VAL A 34 13.94 -6.02 -5.34
N LEU A 35 12.73 -5.87 -5.85
CA LEU A 35 12.48 -5.50 -7.23
C LEU A 35 12.61 -3.99 -7.45
N PHE A 36 12.36 -3.21 -6.41
CA PHE A 36 12.42 -1.76 -6.43
C PHE A 36 12.60 -1.19 -5.04
N GLU A 37 13.39 -0.13 -4.94
CA GLU A 37 13.50 0.73 -3.77
C GLU A 37 13.72 2.17 -4.23
N GLY A 38 12.88 3.10 -3.76
CA GLY A 38 12.93 4.49 -4.19
C GLY A 38 11.73 5.28 -3.68
N ASN A 39 11.41 6.39 -4.35
CA ASN A 39 10.25 7.21 -3.99
C ASN A 39 8.96 6.75 -4.70
N ALA A 40 7.81 7.22 -4.21
CA ALA A 40 6.50 6.87 -4.73
C ALA A 40 6.32 7.29 -6.19
N ARG A 41 6.94 8.39 -6.65
CA ARG A 41 6.89 8.80 -8.07
C ARG A 41 7.51 7.74 -8.97
N LYS A 42 8.76 7.33 -8.70
CA LYS A 42 9.47 6.31 -9.49
C LYS A 42 8.78 4.95 -9.41
N ALA A 43 8.28 4.59 -8.22
CA ALA A 43 7.48 3.39 -8.05
C ALA A 43 6.25 3.42 -8.97
N ALA A 44 5.59 4.58 -9.09
CA ALA A 44 4.37 4.70 -9.86
C ALA A 44 4.58 4.56 -11.37
N MET A 45 5.72 5.05 -11.86
CA MET A 45 6.12 4.93 -13.25
C MET A 45 6.56 3.50 -13.61
N LEU A 46 7.32 2.83 -12.73
CA LEU A 46 7.90 1.50 -13.01
C LEU A 46 6.93 0.35 -12.69
N TYR A 47 6.05 0.53 -11.70
CA TYR A 47 5.13 -0.51 -11.22
C TYR A 47 3.67 -0.01 -11.17
N PRO A 48 3.11 0.51 -12.28
CA PRO A 48 1.78 1.16 -12.29
C PRO A 48 0.66 0.25 -11.78
N LYS A 49 0.77 -1.07 -12.00
CA LYS A 49 -0.22 -2.06 -11.54
C LYS A 49 -0.15 -2.38 -10.03
N ASN A 50 0.91 -1.94 -9.34
CA ASN A 50 1.21 -2.37 -7.95
C ASN A 50 1.41 -1.19 -6.98
N VAL A 51 1.23 0.05 -7.43
CA VAL A 51 1.65 1.24 -6.67
C VAL A 51 0.51 2.07 -6.09
N ASN A 52 -0.74 1.66 -6.30
CA ASN A 52 -1.91 2.45 -5.87
C ASN A 52 -1.80 2.89 -4.40
N VAL A 53 -1.36 1.99 -3.52
CA VAL A 53 -1.15 2.31 -2.09
C VAL A 53 -0.08 3.38 -1.88
N ALA A 54 1.06 3.32 -2.61
CA ALA A 54 2.13 4.30 -2.46
C ALA A 54 1.67 5.68 -2.96
N ALA A 55 0.95 5.71 -4.09
CA ALA A 55 0.39 6.94 -4.64
C ALA A 55 -0.65 7.55 -3.69
N THR A 56 -1.55 6.73 -3.12
CA THR A 56 -2.54 7.21 -2.14
C THR A 56 -1.88 7.77 -0.87
N LEU A 57 -0.83 7.11 -0.36
CA LEU A 57 -0.04 7.62 0.77
C LEU A 57 0.65 8.94 0.43
N ALA A 58 1.22 9.06 -0.76
CA ALA A 58 1.86 10.28 -1.22
C ALA A 58 0.88 11.45 -1.34
N LEU A 59 -0.32 11.20 -1.89
CA LEU A 59 -1.37 12.21 -2.05
C LEU A 59 -1.91 12.71 -0.69
N ASN A 60 -2.04 11.83 0.30
CA ASN A 60 -2.61 12.15 1.60
C ASN A 60 -1.58 12.50 2.68
N GLY A 61 -0.30 12.21 2.42
CA GLY A 61 0.80 12.39 3.37
C GLY A 61 1.81 13.44 2.88
N ILE A 62 3.09 13.07 2.90
CA ILE A 62 4.24 13.97 2.70
C ILE A 62 4.63 14.21 1.23
N GLY A 63 3.81 13.78 0.28
CA GLY A 63 4.07 13.95 -1.15
C GLY A 63 4.94 12.86 -1.79
N PHE A 64 4.90 12.81 -3.12
CA PHE A 64 5.47 11.71 -3.92
C PHE A 64 7.00 11.55 -3.83
N GLU A 65 7.74 12.64 -3.65
CA GLU A 65 9.21 12.56 -3.55
C GLU A 65 9.67 12.04 -2.18
N LYS A 66 8.91 12.36 -1.12
CA LYS A 66 9.28 12.04 0.26
C LYS A 66 8.70 10.71 0.74
N THR A 67 7.62 10.22 0.14
CA THR A 67 7.11 8.88 0.42
C THR A 67 8.02 7.81 -0.20
N ARG A 68 8.63 6.98 0.64
CA ARG A 68 9.45 5.84 0.22
C ARG A 68 8.58 4.65 -0.14
N ALA A 69 9.01 3.90 -1.15
CA ALA A 69 8.37 2.68 -1.61
C ALA A 69 9.42 1.60 -1.86
N LYS A 70 9.15 0.40 -1.35
CA LYS A 70 9.96 -0.80 -1.56
C LYS A 70 9.05 -1.94 -2.04
N ILE A 71 9.46 -2.62 -3.09
CA ILE A 71 8.72 -3.75 -3.67
C ILE A 71 9.59 -5.00 -3.57
N ILE A 72 9.05 -6.03 -2.93
CA ILE A 72 9.75 -7.27 -2.62
C ILE A 72 9.00 -8.44 -3.25
N SER A 73 9.74 -9.24 -4.02
CA SER A 73 9.34 -10.56 -4.49
C SER A 73 9.82 -11.59 -3.48
N ASP A 74 8.92 -12.31 -2.83
CA ASP A 74 9.26 -13.30 -1.80
C ASP A 74 8.53 -14.63 -2.04
N PRO A 75 9.22 -15.72 -2.40
CA PRO A 75 8.60 -17.02 -2.67
C PRO A 75 7.92 -17.63 -1.44
N LYS A 76 8.27 -17.20 -0.22
CA LYS A 76 7.63 -17.66 1.02
C LYS A 76 6.32 -16.93 1.33
N CYS A 77 6.01 -15.87 0.58
CA CYS A 77 4.81 -15.07 0.82
C CYS A 77 3.55 -15.82 0.35
N THR A 78 2.63 -16.07 1.29
CA THR A 78 1.34 -16.73 1.05
C THR A 78 0.19 -15.76 0.83
N ALA A 79 0.40 -14.47 1.17
CA ALA A 79 -0.56 -13.39 0.98
C ALA A 79 0.15 -12.12 0.50
N ASN A 80 -0.54 -11.25 -0.24
CA ASN A 80 0.03 -9.97 -0.61
C ASN A 80 0.02 -9.06 0.62
N THR A 81 1.18 -8.52 0.98
CA THR A 81 1.32 -7.67 2.16
C THR A 81 1.74 -6.25 1.80
N HIS A 82 1.18 -5.30 2.53
CA HIS A 82 1.55 -3.89 2.51
C HIS A 82 1.83 -3.46 3.93
N THR A 83 3.05 -3.01 4.21
CA THR A 83 3.45 -2.45 5.49
C THR A 83 3.70 -0.97 5.33
N VAL A 84 2.93 -0.15 6.04
CA VAL A 84 3.12 1.30 6.12
C VAL A 84 3.81 1.63 7.43
N THR A 85 4.92 2.35 7.34
CA THR A 85 5.64 2.90 8.49
C THR A 85 5.63 4.42 8.37
N ALA A 86 5.11 5.11 9.38
CA ALA A 86 5.06 6.57 9.41
C ALA A 86 5.69 7.08 10.71
N LYS A 87 6.51 8.13 10.61
CA LYS A 87 7.19 8.76 11.75
C LYS A 87 7.17 10.28 11.63
N GLY A 88 7.18 10.96 12.76
CA GLY A 88 7.34 12.41 12.85
C GLY A 88 7.14 12.91 14.28
N LYS A 89 6.78 14.19 14.43
CA LYS A 89 6.65 14.84 15.76
C LYS A 89 5.57 14.22 16.65
N PHE A 90 4.58 13.58 16.05
CA PHE A 90 3.51 12.86 16.75
C PHE A 90 3.96 11.48 17.29
N GLY A 91 5.19 11.04 17.00
CA GLY A 91 5.68 9.70 17.26
C GLY A 91 5.72 8.84 15.99
N ALA A 92 5.30 7.57 16.11
CA ALA A 92 5.36 6.62 14.99
C ALA A 92 4.22 5.61 15.04
N PHE A 93 3.77 5.15 13.87
CA PHE A 93 2.87 4.00 13.75
C PHE A 93 3.25 3.09 12.60
N HIS A 94 2.83 1.83 12.73
CA HIS A 94 3.07 0.77 11.76
C HIS A 94 1.76 0.05 11.47
N ILE A 95 1.40 -0.05 10.20
CA ILE A 95 0.19 -0.75 9.75
C ILE A 95 0.60 -1.83 8.76
N LYS A 96 0.25 -3.09 9.06
CA LYS A 96 0.46 -4.20 8.14
C LYS A 96 -0.88 -4.74 7.68
N VAL A 97 -1.11 -4.70 6.38
CA VAL A 97 -2.29 -5.29 5.73
C VAL A 97 -1.85 -6.54 4.99
N ALA A 98 -2.49 -7.67 5.26
CA ALA A 98 -2.31 -8.92 4.52
C ALA A 98 -3.61 -9.25 3.79
N ALA A 99 -3.63 -9.05 2.47
CA ALA A 99 -4.78 -9.39 1.65
C ALA A 99 -4.66 -10.85 1.19
N LEU A 100 -5.68 -11.64 1.50
CA LEU A 100 -5.80 -12.99 0.97
C LEU A 100 -5.88 -12.96 -0.56
N PRO A 101 -5.33 -13.98 -1.25
CA PRO A 101 -5.50 -14.13 -2.68
C PRO A 101 -6.99 -14.14 -3.05
N SER A 102 -7.38 -13.36 -4.05
CA SER A 102 -8.72 -13.43 -4.63
C SER A 102 -8.70 -14.25 -5.93
N LYS A 103 -9.88 -14.60 -6.47
CA LYS A 103 -9.98 -15.25 -7.80
C LYS A 103 -9.29 -14.43 -8.90
N ASN A 104 -9.23 -13.11 -8.76
CA ASN A 104 -8.41 -12.26 -9.62
C ASN A 104 -7.07 -11.97 -8.93
N PRO A 105 -5.96 -12.62 -9.33
CA PRO A 105 -4.66 -12.44 -8.68
C PRO A 105 -4.11 -11.00 -8.81
N LYS A 106 -4.67 -10.17 -9.70
CA LYS A 106 -4.27 -8.78 -9.90
C LYS A 106 -4.89 -7.81 -8.89
N THR A 107 -5.98 -8.18 -8.20
CA THR A 107 -6.73 -7.25 -7.34
C THR A 107 -7.06 -7.86 -5.97
N SER A 108 -6.91 -7.05 -4.92
CA SER A 108 -7.34 -7.40 -3.56
C SER A 108 -8.84 -7.23 -3.40
N GLY A 109 -9.52 -8.20 -2.77
CA GLY A 109 -10.93 -8.07 -2.40
C GLY A 109 -11.21 -6.88 -1.48
N ILE A 110 -10.23 -6.48 -0.66
CA ILE A 110 -10.36 -5.33 0.26
C ILE A 110 -10.58 -4.03 -0.52
N ALA A 111 -9.95 -3.87 -1.69
CA ALA A 111 -10.12 -2.65 -2.49
C ALA A 111 -11.56 -2.52 -3.02
N ALA A 112 -12.15 -3.63 -3.48
CA ALA A 112 -13.55 -3.66 -3.93
C ALA A 112 -14.52 -3.38 -2.78
N LEU A 113 -14.30 -4.00 -1.61
CA LEU A 113 -15.09 -3.75 -0.41
C LEU A 113 -14.99 -2.28 0.06
N SER A 114 -13.80 -1.68 -0.02
CA SER A 114 -13.59 -0.27 0.31
C SER A 114 -14.38 0.65 -0.64
N ALA A 115 -14.37 0.37 -1.94
CA ALA A 115 -15.14 1.14 -2.91
C ALA A 115 -16.65 0.99 -2.68
N TRP A 116 -17.12 -0.24 -2.48
CA TRP A 116 -18.53 -0.53 -2.17
C TRP A 116 -18.99 0.19 -0.91
N ARG A 117 -18.21 0.12 0.18
CA ARG A 117 -18.51 0.85 1.43
C ARG A 117 -18.66 2.35 1.16
N LYS A 118 -17.71 2.96 0.44
CA LYS A 118 -17.74 4.40 0.18
C LYS A 118 -18.93 4.84 -0.66
N ILE A 119 -19.33 4.01 -1.64
CA ILE A 119 -20.54 4.27 -2.44
C ILE A 119 -21.79 4.23 -1.57
N ASN A 120 -21.93 3.22 -0.69
CA ASN A 120 -23.07 3.13 0.23
C ASN A 120 -23.13 4.31 1.22
N GLU A 121 -21.98 4.73 1.74
CA GLU A 121 -21.89 5.90 2.62
C GLU A 121 -22.42 7.16 1.92
N ILE A 122 -22.01 7.39 0.66
CA ILE A 122 -22.45 8.56 -0.13
C ILE A 122 -23.93 8.49 -0.47
N LEU A 123 -24.44 7.32 -0.88
CA LEU A 123 -25.80 7.18 -1.39
C LEU A 123 -26.86 7.01 -0.30
N LEU A 124 -26.53 6.36 0.80
CA LEU A 124 -27.50 5.94 1.82
C LEU A 124 -27.35 6.70 3.15
N GLY A 125 -26.28 7.51 3.31
CA GLY A 125 -26.02 8.26 4.54
C GLY A 125 -25.82 7.37 5.79
N ARG A 126 -25.64 6.06 5.61
CA ARG A 126 -25.45 5.11 6.70
C ARG A 126 -23.96 4.88 6.92
N SER A 127 -23.48 5.25 8.11
CA SER A 127 -22.38 4.52 8.74
C SER A 127 -22.89 3.09 8.97
N LEU A 128 -22.27 2.10 8.33
CA LEU A 128 -22.51 0.70 8.70
C LEU A 128 -21.70 0.46 9.97
N ASP A 129 -22.36 0.66 11.10
CA ASP A 129 -21.89 0.27 12.43
C ASP A 129 -22.13 -1.24 12.64
#